data_AF-A0A6I4XJL6-F1
#
_entry.id   AF-A0A6I4XJL6-F1
#
_cell.length_a   1.000
_cell.length_b   1.000
_cell.length_c   1.000
_cell.angle_alpha   90.00
_cell.angle_beta   90.00
_cell.angle_gamma   90.00
#
_symmetry.space_group_name_H-M   'P 1'
#
loop_
_entity.id
_entity.type
_entity.pdbx_description
1 polymer ?
#
loop_
_entity_poly.entity_id
_entity_poly.type
_entity_poly.pdbx_seq_one_letter_code
_entity_poly.pdbx_strand_id
1 'polypeptide(L)'
;SIIFSTQLINLFHLSANLLIPIAILAGTSITIINLLGTKIASLVQSTTLVVKLIPIALISLVGLFTPGQVAVSLFPIETTANTGFLVAFSGALVATMFAYDCWLGVGNVAGEMKRPERDLPKAIIFGLLLITLIYALINFVFLKTLPIEQIAGNLNAA
;
A
#
# COMPACT_ATOMS: atom_id res chain seq x y z
N SER A 1 -8.32 9.36 -9.04
CA SER A 1 -7.42 9.22 -7.89
C SER A 1 -6.16 10.03 -8.15
N ILE A 2 -5.85 11.02 -7.31
CA ILE A 2 -4.65 11.86 -7.46
C ILE A 2 -3.39 10.99 -7.31
N ILE A 3 -3.35 10.15 -6.28
CA ILE A 3 -2.20 9.26 -6.01
C ILE A 3 -1.90 8.35 -7.20
N PHE A 4 -2.92 7.68 -7.75
CA PHE A 4 -2.72 6.82 -8.93
C PHE A 4 -2.14 7.59 -10.12
N SER A 5 -2.64 8.81 -10.34
CA SER A 5 -2.15 9.69 -11.41
C SER A 5 -0.68 10.06 -11.22
N THR A 6 -0.30 10.45 -9.99
CA THR A 6 1.10 10.72 -9.63
C THR A 6 2.00 9.52 -9.89
N GLN A 7 1.62 8.33 -9.43
CA GLN A 7 2.43 7.12 -9.63
C GLN A 7 2.56 6.76 -11.11
N LEU A 8 1.49 6.92 -11.90
CA LEU A 8 1.50 6.63 -13.33
C LEU A 8 2.37 7.63 -14.10
N ILE A 9 2.32 8.91 -13.73
CA ILE A 9 3.20 9.95 -14.30
C ILE A 9 4.66 9.66 -13.99
N ASN A 10 4.98 9.31 -12.74
CA ASN A 10 6.33 8.99 -12.31
C ASN A 10 6.86 7.74 -13.02
N LEU A 11 6.04 6.69 -13.13
CA LEU A 11 6.43 5.42 -13.75
C LEU A 11 6.76 5.55 -15.24
N PHE A 12 5.99 6.37 -15.98
CA PHE A 12 6.16 6.54 -17.43
C PHE A 12 6.84 7.86 -17.83
N HIS A 13 7.32 8.63 -16.86
CA HIS A 13 7.92 9.96 -17.05
C HIS A 13 7.03 10.90 -17.90
N LEU A 14 5.73 10.93 -17.61
CA LEU A 14 4.76 11.74 -18.34
C LEU A 14 4.78 13.21 -17.89
N SER A 15 4.12 14.07 -18.68
CA SER A 15 3.97 15.49 -18.30
C SER A 15 3.05 15.66 -17.08
N ALA A 16 3.45 16.53 -16.14
CA ALA A 16 2.65 16.90 -14.98
C ALA A 16 1.27 17.50 -15.34
N ASN A 17 1.12 18.05 -16.54
CA ASN A 17 -0.17 18.58 -17.03
C ASN A 17 -1.24 17.48 -17.17
N LEU A 18 -0.84 16.21 -17.27
CA LEU A 18 -1.74 15.06 -17.35
C LEU A 18 -2.28 14.60 -15.99
N LEU A 19 -1.85 15.21 -14.89
CA LEU A 19 -2.22 14.80 -13.54
C LEU A 19 -3.74 14.79 -13.33
N ILE A 20 -4.40 15.91 -13.63
CA ILE A 20 -5.85 16.05 -13.44
C ILE A 20 -6.62 15.15 -14.43
N PRO A 21 -6.33 15.16 -15.75
CA PRO A 21 -7.00 14.29 -16.71
C PRO A 21 -6.95 12.80 -16.34
N ILE A 22 -5.78 12.28 -15.99
CA ILE A 22 -5.60 10.87 -15.60
C ILE A 22 -6.35 10.57 -14.30
N ALA A 23 -6.32 11.49 -13.33
CA ALA A 23 -7.02 11.33 -12.06
C ALA A 23 -8.55 11.25 -12.25
N ILE A 24 -9.11 12.08 -13.14
CA ILE A 24 -10.54 12.06 -13.52
C ILE A 24 -10.86 10.77 -14.25
N LEU A 25 -10.09 10.41 -15.28
CA LEU A 25 -10.30 9.20 -16.06
C LEU A 25 -10.32 7.95 -15.17
N ALA A 26 -9.34 7.82 -14.26
CA ALA A 26 -9.27 6.70 -13.32
C ALA A 26 -10.43 6.68 -12.32
N GLY A 27 -10.92 7.86 -11.89
CA GLY A 27 -12.09 7.94 -11.01
C GLY A 27 -13.36 7.49 -11.74
N THR A 28 -13.58 8.04 -12.94
CA THR A 28 -14.75 7.73 -13.77
C THR A 28 -14.78 6.27 -14.19
N SER A 29 -13.64 5.66 -14.52
CA SER A 29 -13.59 4.24 -14.89
C SER A 29 -14.02 3.32 -13.74
N ILE A 30 -13.55 3.58 -12.51
CA ILE A 30 -13.96 2.84 -11.31
C ILE A 30 -15.47 3.04 -11.06
N THR A 31 -15.97 4.26 -11.18
CA THR A 31 -17.40 4.54 -11.05
C THR A 31 -18.22 3.76 -12.06
N ILE A 32 -17.82 3.75 -13.34
CA ILE A 32 -18.51 2.97 -14.38
C ILE A 32 -18.50 1.47 -14.02
N ILE A 33 -17.35 0.91 -13.63
CA ILE A 33 -17.24 -0.50 -13.22
C ILE A 33 -18.20 -0.82 -12.06
N ASN A 34 -18.30 0.07 -11.08
CA ASN A 34 -19.22 -0.10 -9.95
C ASN A 34 -20.70 -0.02 -10.38
N LEU A 35 -21.02 0.75 -11.41
CA LEU A 35 -22.38 0.85 -11.96
C LEU A 35 -22.78 -0.36 -12.82
N LEU A 36 -21.82 -1.10 -13.38
CA LEU A 36 -22.07 -2.32 -14.18
C LEU A 36 -22.49 -3.54 -13.33
N GLY A 37 -22.48 -3.41 -12.01
CA GLY A 37 -22.99 -4.39 -11.07
C GLY A 37 -21.92 -5.07 -10.21
N THR A 38 -22.36 -5.58 -9.06
CA THR A 38 -21.50 -6.09 -7.98
C THR A 38 -20.64 -7.28 -8.40
N LYS A 39 -21.13 -8.14 -9.30
CA LYS A 39 -20.36 -9.27 -9.85
C LYS A 39 -19.14 -8.83 -10.65
N ILE A 40 -19.29 -7.82 -11.52
CA ILE A 40 -18.20 -7.30 -12.35
C ILE A 40 -17.20 -6.54 -11.48
N ALA A 41 -17.69 -5.69 -10.58
CA ALA A 41 -16.86 -4.97 -9.62
C ALA A 41 -16.04 -5.93 -8.73
N SER A 42 -16.67 -6.98 -8.21
CA SER A 42 -16.01 -8.02 -7.40
C SER A 42 -14.94 -8.79 -8.18
N LEU A 43 -15.21 -9.13 -9.45
CA LEU A 43 -14.22 -9.80 -10.30
C LEU A 43 -13.02 -8.91 -10.58
N VAL A 44 -13.24 -7.65 -10.95
CA VAL A 44 -12.17 -6.67 -11.18
C VAL A 44 -11.34 -6.46 -9.91
N GLN A 45 -11.99 -6.31 -8.76
CA GLN A 45 -11.33 -6.11 -7.48
C GLN A 45 -10.49 -7.34 -7.08
N SER A 46 -11.05 -8.55 -7.21
CA SER A 46 -10.36 -9.79 -6.87
C SER A 46 -9.17 -10.06 -7.81
N THR A 47 -9.34 -9.82 -9.11
CA THR A 47 -8.26 -9.96 -10.09
C THR A 47 -7.15 -8.94 -9.81
N THR A 48 -7.51 -7.68 -9.56
CA THR A 48 -6.56 -6.62 -9.22
C THR A 48 -5.80 -6.94 -7.94
N LEU A 49 -6.44 -7.54 -6.94
CA LEU A 49 -5.80 -7.98 -5.71
C LEU A 49 -4.69 -9.00 -6.01
N VAL A 50 -5.01 -10.07 -6.76
CA VAL A 50 -4.03 -11.10 -7.12
C VAL A 50 -2.89 -10.51 -7.93
N VAL A 51 -3.20 -9.68 -8.93
CA VAL A 51 -2.19 -9.03 -9.78
C VAL A 51 -1.26 -8.13 -8.96
N LYS A 52 -1.77 -7.42 -7.95
CA LYS A 52 -0.96 -6.57 -7.06
C LYS A 52 -0.06 -7.38 -6.12
N LEU A 53 -0.50 -8.57 -5.69
CA LEU A 53 0.29 -9.41 -4.78
C LEU A 53 1.53 -10.01 -5.46
N ILE A 54 1.49 -10.26 -6.76
CA ILE A 54 2.61 -10.84 -7.53
C ILE A 54 3.89 -9.98 -7.44
N PRO A 55 3.90 -8.70 -7.83
CA PRO A 55 5.11 -7.88 -7.76
C PRO A 55 5.56 -7.67 -6.32
N ILE A 56 4.63 -7.55 -5.36
CA ILE A 56 4.96 -7.47 -3.93
C ILE A 56 5.73 -8.72 -3.49
N ALA A 57 5.19 -9.91 -3.76
CA ALA A 57 5.83 -11.17 -3.41
C ALA A 57 7.20 -11.30 -4.08
N LEU A 58 7.31 -10.89 -5.35
CA LEU A 58 8.56 -10.94 -6.10
C LEU A 58 9.63 -10.01 -5.49
N ILE A 59 9.29 -8.75 -5.19
CA ILE A 59 10.20 -7.80 -4.54
C ILE A 59 10.62 -8.31 -3.16
N SER A 60 9.68 -8.82 -2.37
CA SER A 60 9.97 -9.35 -1.04
C SER A 60 10.88 -10.58 -1.09
N LEU A 61 10.63 -11.53 -1.99
CA LEU A 61 11.45 -12.73 -2.14
C LEU A 61 12.86 -12.37 -2.63
N VAL A 62 12.97 -11.58 -3.70
CA VAL A 62 14.27 -11.16 -4.24
C VAL A 62 15.07 -10.41 -3.17
N GLY A 63 14.46 -9.44 -2.48
CA GLY A 63 15.15 -8.68 -1.44
C GLY A 63 15.56 -9.50 -0.21
N LEU A 64 14.82 -10.56 0.14
CA LEU A 64 15.23 -11.52 1.17
C LEU A 64 16.51 -12.28 0.79
N PHE A 65 16.67 -12.64 -0.48
CA PHE A 65 17.84 -13.39 -0.96
C PHE A 65 19.02 -12.50 -1.37
N THR A 66 18.80 -11.21 -1.63
CA THR A 66 19.89 -10.25 -1.88
C THR A 66 20.75 -10.06 -0.63
N PRO A 67 22.09 -10.14 -0.69
CA PRO A 67 22.95 -9.86 0.46
C PRO A 67 22.67 -8.46 1.01
N GLY A 68 22.49 -8.35 2.33
CA GLY A 68 22.25 -7.06 2.96
C GLY A 68 23.46 -6.16 2.81
N GLN A 69 23.23 -4.93 2.31
CA GLN A 69 24.28 -3.91 2.17
C GLN A 69 24.31 -2.95 3.36
N VAL A 70 23.27 -2.99 4.21
CA VAL A 70 23.06 -2.08 5.35
C VAL A 70 22.79 -2.90 6.61
N ALA A 71 23.37 -2.48 7.74
CA ALA A 71 23.09 -3.07 9.04
C ALA A 71 21.67 -2.67 9.48
N VAL A 72 20.77 -3.64 9.61
CA VAL A 72 19.40 -3.40 10.06
C VAL A 72 19.39 -3.14 11.56
N SER A 73 19.07 -1.91 11.97
CA SER A 73 18.74 -1.59 13.36
C SER A 73 17.24 -1.43 13.50
N LEU A 74 16.64 -2.17 14.43
CA LEU A 74 15.21 -2.05 14.78
C LEU A 74 14.92 -0.81 15.63
N PHE A 75 15.96 -0.23 16.22
CA PHE A 75 15.88 0.96 17.06
C PHE A 75 16.96 1.98 16.64
N PRO A 76 16.84 2.61 15.47
CA PRO A 76 17.70 3.73 15.14
C PRO A 76 17.31 4.91 16.03
N ILE A 77 18.14 5.21 17.03
CA ILE A 77 17.95 6.36 17.93
C ILE A 77 18.39 7.67 17.24
N GLU A 78 18.93 7.59 16.02
CA GLU A 78 19.36 8.75 15.25
C GLU A 78 18.17 9.42 14.56
N THR A 79 17.60 10.42 15.22
CA THR A 79 16.70 11.37 14.58
C THR A 79 17.52 12.41 13.84
N THR A 80 17.17 12.73 12.59
CA THR A 80 17.76 13.85 11.84
C THR A 80 17.76 15.10 12.72
N ALA A 81 18.90 15.80 12.79
CA ALA A 81 19.24 16.82 13.80
C ALA A 81 18.22 17.95 14.06
N ASN A 82 17.14 18.07 13.28
CA ASN A 82 16.12 19.11 13.36
C ASN A 82 14.70 18.63 13.72
N THR A 83 14.47 17.35 13.99
CA THR A 83 13.14 16.81 14.36
C THR A 83 13.25 15.89 15.56
N GLY A 84 12.59 16.23 16.66
CA GLY A 84 12.59 15.39 17.87
C GLY A 84 11.93 14.04 17.63
N PHE A 85 12.41 13.00 18.34
CA PHE A 85 11.93 11.61 18.21
C PHE A 85 10.40 11.49 18.23
N LEU A 86 9.72 12.18 19.16
CA LEU A 86 8.26 12.12 19.28
C LEU A 86 7.53 12.66 18.04
N VAL A 87 8.08 13.67 17.36
CA VAL A 87 7.48 14.24 16.15
C VAL A 87 7.70 13.32 14.95
N ALA A 88 8.90 12.77 14.82
CA ALA A 88 9.19 11.79 13.77
C ALA A 88 8.36 10.51 13.94
N PHE A 89 8.26 10.01 15.18
CA PHE A 89 7.48 8.83 15.52
C PHE A 89 5.98 9.05 15.28
N SER A 90 5.42 10.19 15.69
CA SER A 90 4.00 10.47 15.47
C SER A 90 3.66 10.60 13.99
N GLY A 91 4.53 11.24 13.19
CA GLY A 91 4.38 11.31 11.73
C GLY A 91 4.41 9.93 11.06
N ALA A 92 5.38 9.09 11.42
CA ALA A 92 5.48 7.72 10.92
C ALA A 92 4.27 6.87 11.33
N LEU A 93 3.79 7.04 12.56
CA LEU A 93 2.60 6.34 13.07
C LEU A 93 1.35 6.73 12.27
N VAL A 94 1.14 8.01 12.00
CA VAL A 94 -0.01 8.49 11.20
C VAL A 94 0.05 7.94 9.77
N ALA A 95 1.21 7.99 9.13
CA ALA A 95 1.39 7.42 7.78
C ALA A 95 1.13 5.91 7.76
N THR A 96 1.60 5.21 8.80
CA THR A 96 1.35 3.76 8.95
C THR A 96 -0.12 3.48 9.16
N MET A 97 -0.81 4.19 10.08
CA MET A 97 -2.25 3.99 10.31
C MET A 97 -3.07 4.22 9.05
N PHE A 98 -2.72 5.24 8.24
CA PHE A 98 -3.37 5.47 6.95
C PHE A 98 -3.23 4.27 6.00
N ALA A 99 -2.06 3.62 5.97
CA ALA A 99 -1.84 2.43 5.14
C ALA A 99 -2.64 1.18 5.61
N TYR A 100 -3.02 1.12 6.89
CA TYR A 100 -3.83 0.05 7.47
C TYR A 100 -5.34 0.34 7.49
N ASP A 101 -5.79 1.53 7.07
CA ASP A 101 -7.20 1.93 7.05
C ASP A 101 -7.99 1.29 5.89
N CYS A 102 -7.97 -0.04 5.84
CA CYS A 102 -8.59 -0.85 4.78
C CYS A 102 -9.80 -1.66 5.30
N TRP A 103 -10.01 -1.74 6.62
CA TRP A 103 -11.09 -2.55 7.21
C TRP A 103 -12.48 -1.93 7.07
N LEU A 104 -12.58 -0.60 6.88
CA LEU A 104 -13.85 0.12 6.94
C LEU A 104 -14.76 -0.28 5.76
N GLY A 105 -14.16 -0.56 4.61
CA GLY A 105 -14.87 -1.00 3.41
C GLY A 105 -15.46 -2.41 3.50
N VAL A 106 -14.97 -3.27 4.40
CA VAL A 106 -15.45 -4.65 4.51
C VAL A 106 -16.90 -4.69 5.04
N GLY A 107 -17.26 -3.72 5.89
CA GLY A 107 -18.64 -3.57 6.37
C GLY A 107 -19.64 -3.28 5.25
N ASN A 108 -19.24 -2.54 4.21
CA ASN A 108 -20.11 -2.24 3.07
C ASN A 108 -20.46 -3.49 2.25
N VAL A 109 -19.58 -4.48 2.24
CA VAL A 109 -19.77 -5.75 1.53
C VAL A 109 -20.46 -6.79 2.41
N ALA A 110 -20.63 -6.53 3.72
CA ALA A 110 -21.27 -7.46 4.65
C ALA A 110 -22.71 -7.81 4.25
N GLY A 111 -23.44 -6.88 3.63
CA GLY A 111 -24.80 -7.11 3.12
C GLY A 111 -24.88 -8.13 1.97
N GLU A 112 -23.77 -8.39 1.27
CA GLU A 112 -23.67 -9.36 0.18
C GLU A 112 -23.13 -10.72 0.64
N MET A 113 -22.66 -10.81 1.90
CA MET A 113 -22.10 -12.05 2.45
C MET A 113 -23.19 -13.06 2.77
N LYS A 114 -22.93 -14.34 2.51
CA LYS A 114 -23.87 -15.43 2.86
C LYS A 114 -24.05 -15.58 4.37
N ARG A 115 -22.99 -15.35 5.16
CA ARG A 115 -22.98 -15.51 6.63
C ARG A 115 -22.15 -14.39 7.29
N PRO A 116 -22.62 -13.13 7.25
CA PRO A 116 -21.85 -11.97 7.70
C PRO A 116 -21.38 -12.09 9.15
N GLU A 117 -22.22 -12.56 10.07
CA GLU A 117 -21.88 -12.69 11.50
C GLU A 117 -20.61 -13.53 11.77
N ARG A 118 -20.31 -14.50 10.91
CA ARG A 118 -19.17 -15.39 11.06
C ARG A 118 -18.03 -15.07 10.10
N ASP A 119 -18.37 -14.71 8.88
CA ASP A 119 -17.39 -14.53 7.81
C ASP A 119 -16.78 -13.12 7.83
N LEU A 120 -17.53 -12.09 8.28
CA LEU A 120 -17.02 -10.72 8.43
C LEU A 120 -15.89 -10.62 9.47
N PRO A 121 -16.03 -11.14 10.71
CA PRO A 121 -14.93 -11.07 11.68
C PRO A 121 -13.68 -11.82 11.22
N LYS A 122 -13.87 -12.98 10.56
CA LYS A 122 -12.76 -13.76 10.01
C LYS A 122 -12.04 -13.02 8.89
N ALA A 123 -12.79 -12.43 7.95
CA ALA A 123 -12.22 -11.66 6.85
C ALA A 123 -11.38 -10.48 7.37
N ILE A 124 -11.86 -9.78 8.40
CA ILE A 124 -11.13 -8.68 9.04
C ILE A 124 -9.85 -9.20 9.70
N ILE A 125 -9.94 -10.22 10.57
CA ILE A 125 -8.77 -10.73 11.32
C ILE A 125 -7.70 -11.29 10.36
N PHE A 126 -8.08 -12.17 9.43
CA PHE A 126 -7.13 -12.76 8.50
C PHE A 126 -6.57 -11.72 7.51
N GLY A 127 -7.41 -10.79 7.04
CA GLY A 127 -6.97 -9.70 6.16
C GLY A 127 -5.94 -8.80 6.83
N LEU A 128 -6.18 -8.41 8.09
CA LEU A 128 -5.26 -7.58 8.86
C LEU A 128 -3.96 -8.29 9.19
N LEU A 129 -4.02 -9.55 9.62
CA LEU A 129 -2.82 -10.34 9.90
C LEU A 129 -1.96 -10.49 8.64
N LEU A 130 -2.59 -10.80 7.51
CA LEU A 130 -1.90 -10.95 6.23
C LEU A 130 -1.22 -9.65 5.80
N ILE A 131 -1.94 -8.52 5.81
CA ILE A 131 -1.36 -7.24 5.37
C ILE A 131 -0.27 -6.75 6.32
N THR A 132 -0.40 -7.03 7.62
CA THR A 132 0.64 -6.74 8.62
C THR A 132 1.92 -7.50 8.31
N LEU A 133 1.81 -8.80 8.01
CA LEU A 133 2.96 -9.63 7.67
C LEU A 133 3.62 -9.18 6.36
N ILE A 134 2.83 -8.85 5.35
CA ILE A 134 3.32 -8.32 4.07
C ILE A 134 4.07 -6.99 4.29
N TYR A 135 3.46 -6.03 5.01
CA TYR A 135 4.09 -4.74 5.25
C TYR A 135 5.34 -4.86 6.12
N ALA A 136 5.33 -5.70 7.15
CA ALA A 136 6.53 -5.97 7.96
C ALA A 136 7.66 -6.55 7.12
N LEU A 137 7.34 -7.50 6.23
CA LEU A 137 8.31 -8.12 5.33
C LEU A 137 8.89 -7.12 4.33
N ILE A 138 8.04 -6.31 3.70
CA ILE A 138 8.46 -5.26 2.76
C ILE A 138 9.38 -4.26 3.47
N ASN A 139 8.98 -3.75 4.64
CA ASN A 139 9.81 -2.82 5.41
C ASN A 139 11.15 -3.42 5.81
N PHE A 140 11.17 -4.68 6.25
CA PHE A 140 12.41 -5.39 6.56
C PHE A 140 13.35 -5.50 5.35
N VAL A 141 12.80 -5.85 4.18
CA VAL A 141 13.55 -5.91 2.93
C VAL A 141 14.11 -4.53 2.58
N PHE A 142 13.30 -3.48 2.63
CA PHE A 142 13.75 -2.11 2.36
C PHE A 142 14.91 -1.69 3.27
N LEU A 143 14.79 -1.90 4.58
CA LEU A 143 15.85 -1.56 5.55
C LEU A 143 17.14 -2.36 5.33
N LYS A 144 17.03 -3.59 4.81
CA LYS A 144 18.18 -4.45 4.50
C LYS A 144 18.88 -4.07 3.20
N THR A 145 18.13 -3.60 2.20
CA THR A 145 18.63 -3.41 0.82
C THR A 145 18.93 -1.97 0.45
N LEU A 146 18.28 -0.98 1.07
CA LEU A 146 18.37 0.43 0.68
C LEU A 146 18.86 1.29 1.84
N PRO A 147 19.90 2.13 1.64
CA PRO A 147 20.26 3.17 2.59
C PRO A 147 19.08 4.12 2.83
N ILE A 148 18.87 4.56 4.08
CA ILE A 148 17.74 5.44 4.47
C ILE A 148 17.71 6.72 3.61
N GLU A 149 18.87 7.24 3.22
CA GLU A 149 19.02 8.41 2.35
C GLU A 149 18.43 8.23 0.94
N GLN A 150 18.34 7.00 0.43
CA GLN A 150 17.75 6.69 -0.88
C GLN A 150 16.24 6.43 -0.80
N ILE A 151 15.72 6.24 0.41
CA ILE A 151 14.29 6.09 0.70
C ILE A 151 13.67 7.47 0.97
N ALA A 152 14.37 8.31 1.74
CA ALA A 152 13.91 9.65 2.08
C ALA A 152 13.79 10.55 0.84
N GLY A 153 12.56 10.93 0.48
CA GLY A 153 12.29 11.84 -0.65
C GLY A 153 12.23 11.17 -2.03
N ASN A 154 12.37 9.84 -2.11
CA ASN A 154 12.24 9.11 -3.36
C ASN A 154 10.76 8.85 -3.69
N LEU A 155 10.22 9.63 -4.63
CA LEU A 155 8.83 9.53 -5.10
C LEU A 155 8.53 8.20 -5.83
N ASN A 156 9.56 7.43 -6.19
CA ASN A 156 9.42 6.10 -6.80
C ASN A 156 9.51 4.97 -5.76
N ALA A 157 9.94 5.26 -4.53
CA ALA A 157 9.98 4.31 -3.43
C ALA A 157 8.70 4.36 -2.55
N ALA A 158 7.82 5.34 -2.79
CA ALA A 158 6.55 5.57 -2.10
C ALA A 158 5.35 5.03 -2.89
#